data_AF-A0A5M9GGU4-F1
#
_entry.id   AF-A0A5M9GGU4-F1
#
_cell.length_a   1.000
_cell.length_b   1.000
_cell.length_c   1.000
_cell.angle_alpha   90.00
_cell.angle_beta   90.00
_cell.angle_gamma   90.00
#
_symmetry.space_group_name_H-M   'P 1'
#
loop_
_entity.id
_entity.type
_entity.pdbx_description
1 polymer ?
#
loop_
_entity_poly.entity_id
_entity_poly.type
_entity_poly.pdbx_seq_one_letter_code
_entity_poly.pdbx_strand_id
1 'polypeptide(L)'
;MNLTPCEKMKQRIMNEDIKIVSKNSYGKDNYSYSLVTDSTGDIVERLIVEPMFPEISNEEQAFSLAHELGHHQAYMKRSKLSRTFFTNIRDIKGRNFFSLFTFPFIIYDEYKAWKNASKICKEEQILNSLEANHSYEYRKQFALQTYWSEYKNNMFGTLKWFVSTYIFCILIVLFLYLTYQAQIYIPLLHDVQEAIGTSGNRTGFVNSIYTLFIVTMLILELMKLIININFTEYKGTVFGNKRK
;
A
#
# COMPACT_ATOMS: atom_id res chain seq x y z
N MET A 1 21.64 -16.22 32.09
CA MET A 1 20.20 -16.06 31.85
C MET A 1 19.96 -16.37 30.39
N ASN A 2 19.04 -17.28 30.06
CA ASN A 2 18.69 -17.52 28.65
C ASN A 2 17.86 -16.32 28.17
N LEU A 3 18.29 -15.70 27.08
CA LEU A 3 17.55 -14.60 26.46
C LEU A 3 16.20 -15.11 25.96
N THR A 4 15.16 -14.32 26.20
CA THR A 4 13.84 -14.55 25.59
C THR A 4 13.94 -14.41 24.06
N PRO A 5 13.04 -15.05 23.29
CA PRO A 5 12.98 -14.90 21.83
C PRO A 5 13.08 -13.44 21.33
N CYS A 6 12.35 -12.52 21.96
CA CYS A 6 12.37 -11.10 21.62
C CYS A 6 13.74 -10.47 21.88
N GLU A 7 14.36 -10.75 23.03
CA GLU A 7 15.69 -10.23 23.36
C GLU A 7 16.77 -10.75 22.40
N LYS A 8 16.69 -12.03 21.99
CA LYS A 8 17.58 -12.59 20.96
C LYS A 8 17.45 -11.80 19.66
N MET A 9 16.21 -11.53 19.22
CA MET A 9 15.99 -10.76 18.00
C MET A 9 16.46 -9.31 18.12
N LYS A 10 16.25 -8.66 19.26
CA LYS A 10 16.76 -7.31 19.49
C LYS A 10 18.28 -7.26 19.41
N GLN A 11 18.97 -8.21 20.02
CA GLN A 11 20.43 -8.32 19.90
C GLN A 11 20.87 -8.56 18.46
N ARG A 12 20.19 -9.47 17.74
CA ARG A 12 20.48 -9.74 16.32
C ARG A 12 20.35 -8.50 15.45
N ILE A 13 19.31 -7.70 15.64
CA ILE A 13 19.06 -6.45 14.91
C ILE A 13 20.15 -5.41 15.22
N MET A 14 20.51 -5.25 16.49
CA MET A 14 21.57 -4.33 16.91
C MET A 14 22.93 -4.72 16.30
N ASN A 15 23.22 -6.01 16.18
CA ASN A 15 24.44 -6.51 15.55
C ASN A 15 24.51 -6.26 14.02
N GLU A 16 23.38 -5.92 13.38
CA GLU A 16 23.33 -5.51 11.96
C GLU A 16 23.35 -3.98 11.79
N ASP A 17 23.73 -3.23 12.83
CA ASP A 17 23.77 -1.76 12.89
C ASP A 17 22.42 -1.10 12.57
N ILE A 18 21.32 -1.73 12.99
CA ILE A 18 19.95 -1.22 12.83
C ILE A 18 19.44 -0.75 14.18
N LYS A 19 18.92 0.48 14.21
CA LYS A 19 18.39 1.09 15.43
C LYS A 19 16.97 0.60 15.71
N ILE A 20 16.69 0.20 16.94
CA ILE A 20 15.32 -0.10 17.39
C ILE A 20 14.76 1.11 18.12
N VAL A 21 13.58 1.56 17.71
CA VAL A 21 12.91 2.73 18.30
C VAL A 21 11.51 2.33 18.77
N SER A 22 11.22 2.55 20.06
CA SER A 22 9.88 2.33 20.59
C SER A 22 9.01 3.56 20.32
N LYS A 23 7.85 3.35 19.69
CA LYS A 23 6.83 4.39 19.47
C LYS A 23 5.76 4.28 20.54
N ASN A 24 5.29 5.40 21.07
CA ASN A 24 4.19 5.45 22.04
C ASN A 24 2.87 5.02 21.36
N SER A 25 2.68 3.71 21.22
CA SER A 25 1.57 3.06 20.55
C SER A 25 1.30 1.71 21.18
N TYR A 26 0.03 1.33 21.19
CA TYR A 26 -0.48 0.04 21.62
C TYR A 26 -0.77 -0.86 20.41
N GLY A 27 -0.97 -2.15 20.65
CA GLY A 27 -1.53 -3.08 19.67
C GLY A 27 -0.53 -4.05 19.04
N LYS A 28 -1.09 -4.94 18.21
CA LYS A 28 -0.44 -6.18 17.77
C LYS A 28 0.46 -6.02 16.52
N ASP A 29 0.22 -5.02 15.67
CA ASP A 29 0.75 -4.98 14.29
C ASP A 29 1.53 -3.70 13.94
N ASN A 30 2.06 -2.99 14.94
CA ASN A 30 2.73 -1.69 14.76
C ASN A 30 4.25 -1.77 14.61
N TYR A 31 4.77 -2.94 14.24
CA TYR A 31 6.18 -3.09 13.89
C TYR A 31 6.39 -2.58 12.47
N SER A 32 7.46 -1.82 12.24
CA SER A 32 7.76 -1.34 10.88
C SER A 32 9.24 -1.07 10.67
N TYR A 33 9.74 -1.48 9.52
CA TYR A 33 11.03 -1.07 9.00
C TYR A 33 10.92 0.26 8.26
N SER A 34 11.78 1.22 8.63
CA SER A 34 11.86 2.53 8.00
C SER A 34 13.29 2.92 7.66
N LEU A 35 13.40 3.74 6.62
CA LEU A 35 14.65 4.37 6.19
C LEU A 35 14.53 5.86 6.50
N VAL A 36 15.55 6.42 7.17
CA VAL A 36 15.69 7.87 7.34
C VAL A 36 16.67 8.35 6.30
N THR A 37 16.23 9.28 5.46
CA THR A 37 17.07 9.92 4.45
C THR A 37 17.41 11.36 4.85
N ASP A 38 18.55 11.87 4.40
CA ASP A 38 18.88 13.29 4.51
C ASP A 38 18.16 14.13 3.45
N SER A 39 18.44 15.44 3.45
CA SER A 39 17.93 16.40 2.46
C SER A 39 18.42 16.13 1.03
N THR A 40 19.45 15.31 0.85
CA THR A 40 19.96 14.89 -0.46
C THR A 40 19.39 13.54 -0.92
N GLY A 41 18.54 12.90 -0.10
CA GLY A 41 17.94 11.60 -0.39
C GLY A 41 18.83 10.41 -0.08
N ASP A 42 20.01 10.63 0.50
CA ASP A 42 20.91 9.57 0.93
C ASP A 42 20.44 8.98 2.27
N ILE A 43 20.62 7.67 2.44
CA ILE A 43 20.16 6.96 3.64
C ILE A 43 21.10 7.24 4.81
N VAL A 44 20.57 7.85 5.87
CA VAL A 44 21.31 8.25 7.06
C VAL A 44 21.11 7.25 8.20
N GLU A 45 19.88 6.80 8.44
CA GLU A 45 19.59 5.80 9.48
C GLU A 45 18.66 4.71 8.95
N ARG A 46 18.84 3.50 9.48
CA ARG A 46 17.93 2.36 9.28
C ARG A 46 17.32 2.04 10.63
N LEU A 47 16.00 2.01 10.68
CA LEU A 47 15.32 1.80 11.95
C LEU A 47 14.18 0.78 11.85
N ILE A 48 14.04 0.00 12.90
CA ILE A 48 12.88 -0.84 13.15
C ILE A 48 12.11 -0.19 14.29
N VAL A 49 10.86 0.19 14.02
CA VAL A 49 9.94 0.74 15.01
C VAL A 49 9.19 -0.42 15.67
N GLU A 50 9.10 -0.40 16.99
CA GLU A 50 8.26 -1.30 17.77
C GLU A 50 7.23 -0.51 18.60
N PRO A 51 6.07 -1.09 18.93
CA PRO A 51 5.15 -0.50 19.89
C PRO A 51 5.76 -0.51 21.30
N MET A 52 5.59 0.57 22.04
CA MET A 52 6.00 0.66 23.45
C MET A 52 5.21 -0.29 24.35
N PHE A 53 3.97 -0.62 23.98
CA PHE A 53 3.08 -1.52 24.72
C PHE A 53 2.55 -2.63 23.80
N PRO A 54 3.37 -3.65 23.49
CA PRO A 54 2.94 -4.76 22.63
C PRO A 54 1.89 -5.63 23.34
N GLU A 55 0.80 -5.94 22.65
CA GLU A 55 -0.30 -6.80 23.15
C GLU A 55 -0.20 -8.23 22.59
N ILE A 56 1.02 -8.72 22.41
CA ILE A 56 1.36 -10.01 21.80
C ILE A 56 2.47 -10.71 22.59
N SER A 57 2.58 -12.02 22.46
CA SER A 57 3.57 -12.82 23.20
C SER A 57 5.01 -12.44 22.84
N ASN A 58 5.97 -12.81 23.69
CA ASN A 58 7.39 -12.55 23.42
C ASN A 58 7.86 -13.20 22.10
N GLU A 59 7.36 -14.41 21.78
CA GLU A 59 7.58 -15.11 20.52
C GLU A 59 6.98 -14.34 19.34
N GLU A 60 5.74 -13.87 19.46
CA GLU A 60 5.08 -13.10 18.40
C GLU A 60 5.77 -11.76 18.14
N GLN A 61 6.32 -11.13 19.19
CA GLN A 61 7.18 -9.94 19.04
C GLN A 61 8.45 -10.30 18.27
N ALA A 62 9.09 -11.43 18.61
CA ALA A 62 10.28 -11.90 17.91
C ALA A 62 10.00 -12.21 16.42
N PHE A 63 8.85 -12.81 16.10
CA PHE A 63 8.42 -13.04 14.72
C PHE A 63 8.22 -11.72 13.96
N SER A 64 7.61 -10.73 14.61
CA SER A 64 7.38 -9.40 14.01
C SER A 64 8.71 -8.66 13.78
N LEU A 65 9.63 -8.69 14.74
CA LEU A 65 10.97 -8.13 14.59
C LEU A 65 11.78 -8.84 13.49
N ALA A 66 11.69 -10.17 13.40
CA ALA A 66 12.34 -10.94 12.34
C ALA A 66 11.74 -10.65 10.96
N HIS A 67 10.44 -10.35 10.88
CA HIS A 67 9.79 -9.90 9.65
C HIS A 67 10.32 -8.54 9.19
N GLU A 68 10.44 -7.56 10.10
CA GLU A 68 11.02 -6.25 9.77
C GLU A 68 12.50 -6.35 9.39
N LEU A 69 13.27 -7.20 10.06
CA LEU A 69 14.64 -7.50 9.65
C LEU A 69 14.68 -8.19 8.27
N GLY A 70 13.70 -9.04 7.97
CA GLY A 70 13.51 -9.66 6.66
C GLY A 70 13.31 -8.63 5.54
N HIS A 71 12.57 -7.55 5.80
CA HIS A 71 12.43 -6.40 4.89
C HIS A 71 13.75 -5.67 4.69
N HIS A 72 14.50 -5.41 5.76
CA HIS A 72 15.83 -4.81 5.69
C HIS A 72 16.77 -5.62 4.80
N GLN A 73 16.89 -6.93 5.05
CA GLN A 73 17.78 -7.80 4.26
C GLN A 73 17.36 -7.89 2.79
N ALA A 74 16.05 -7.87 2.51
CA ALA A 74 15.54 -7.82 1.14
C ALA A 74 15.92 -6.50 0.46
N TYR A 75 15.79 -5.37 1.16
CA TYR A 75 16.18 -4.05 0.68
C TYR A 75 17.68 -3.97 0.34
N MET A 76 18.55 -4.44 1.23
CA MET A 76 20.00 -4.39 1.03
C MET A 76 20.46 -5.21 -0.19
N LYS A 77 19.79 -6.32 -0.49
CA LYS A 77 20.09 -7.18 -1.66
C LYS A 77 19.56 -6.62 -2.98
N ARG A 78 18.67 -5.64 -2.97
CA ARG A 78 18.11 -5.03 -4.19
C ARG A 78 19.12 -4.10 -4.87
N SER A 79 19.07 -4.05 -6.19
CA SER A 79 19.72 -2.99 -6.98
C SER A 79 19.09 -1.63 -6.68
N LYS A 80 19.79 -0.52 -7.00
CA LYS A 80 19.28 0.85 -6.80
C LYS A 80 17.90 1.05 -7.44
N LEU A 81 17.74 0.64 -8.70
CA LEU A 81 16.47 0.73 -9.42
C LEU A 81 15.34 -0.05 -8.73
N SER A 82 15.64 -1.27 -8.28
CA SER A 82 14.67 -2.10 -7.59
C SER A 82 14.28 -1.48 -6.23
N ARG A 83 15.23 -0.89 -5.49
CA ARG A 83 14.93 -0.17 -4.24
C ARG A 83 13.94 0.97 -4.50
N THR A 84 14.22 1.83 -5.47
CA THR A 84 13.32 2.93 -5.85
C THR A 84 11.94 2.43 -6.23
N PHE A 85 11.86 1.37 -7.03
CA PHE A 85 10.57 0.77 -7.39
C PHE A 85 9.79 0.29 -6.16
N PHE A 86 10.40 -0.51 -5.28
CA PHE A 86 9.72 -1.06 -4.10
C PHE A 86 9.34 0.01 -3.07
N THR A 87 10.11 1.10 -2.95
CA THR A 87 9.72 2.27 -2.16
C THR A 87 8.50 2.96 -2.77
N ASN A 88 8.54 3.27 -4.07
CA ASN A 88 7.46 3.97 -4.75
C ASN A 88 6.14 3.19 -4.71
N ILE A 89 6.16 1.87 -4.95
CA ILE A 89 4.92 1.08 -4.90
C ILE A 89 4.29 1.05 -3.51
N ARG A 90 5.10 1.12 -2.44
CA ARG A 90 4.62 1.14 -1.05
C ARG A 90 4.00 2.49 -0.71
N ASP A 91 4.56 3.59 -1.22
CA ASP A 91 3.97 4.93 -1.06
C ASP A 91 2.65 5.09 -1.84
N ILE A 92 2.50 4.37 -2.96
CA ILE A 92 1.28 4.32 -3.76
C ILE A 92 0.20 3.44 -3.10
N LYS A 93 0.56 2.59 -2.13
CA LYS A 93 -0.36 1.64 -1.47
C LYS A 93 -1.58 2.40 -0.92
N GLY A 94 -2.77 1.99 -1.36
CA GLY A 94 -4.05 2.45 -0.83
C GLY A 94 -4.49 3.85 -1.28
N ARG A 95 -3.79 4.51 -2.22
CA ARG A 95 -4.12 5.89 -2.61
C ARG A 95 -4.75 6.04 -3.99
N ASN A 96 -4.48 5.14 -4.94
CA ASN A 96 -4.72 5.41 -6.36
C ASN A 96 -5.22 4.20 -7.17
N PHE A 97 -5.74 4.48 -8.38
CA PHE A 97 -6.10 3.49 -9.42
C PHE A 97 -4.97 2.50 -9.74
N PHE A 98 -3.72 2.96 -9.63
CA PHE A 98 -2.52 2.16 -9.88
C PHE A 98 -2.27 1.05 -8.86
N SER A 99 -2.99 1.05 -7.72
CA SER A 99 -2.88 -0.01 -6.71
C SER A 99 -3.14 -1.40 -7.29
N LEU A 100 -4.03 -1.54 -8.27
CA LEU A 100 -4.27 -2.81 -8.98
C LEU A 100 -2.99 -3.42 -9.57
N PHE A 101 -2.12 -2.59 -10.13
CA PHE A 101 -0.90 -3.04 -10.80
C PHE A 101 0.27 -3.20 -9.83
N THR A 102 0.30 -2.39 -8.77
CA THR A 102 1.41 -2.41 -7.80
C THR A 102 1.22 -3.46 -6.70
N PHE A 103 -0.02 -3.88 -6.42
CA PHE A 103 -0.33 -4.79 -5.32
C PHE A 103 0.39 -6.16 -5.39
N PRO A 104 0.48 -6.83 -6.56
CA PRO A 104 1.19 -8.11 -6.64
C PRO A 104 2.65 -8.01 -6.19
N PHE A 105 3.30 -6.87 -6.46
CA PHE A 105 4.67 -6.61 -6.03
C PHE A 105 4.76 -6.38 -4.52
N ILE A 106 3.76 -5.73 -3.91
CA ILE A 106 3.66 -5.58 -2.46
C ILE A 106 3.53 -6.95 -1.80
N ILE A 107 2.60 -7.81 -2.25
CA ILE A 107 2.45 -9.17 -1.70
C ILE A 107 3.75 -9.97 -1.85
N TYR A 108 4.41 -9.86 -3.00
CA TYR A 108 5.68 -10.53 -3.23
C TYR A 108 6.75 -10.07 -2.22
N ASP A 109 6.83 -8.77 -1.93
CA ASP A 109 7.76 -8.24 -0.93
C ASP A 109 7.46 -8.78 0.47
N GLU A 110 6.19 -8.77 0.87
CA GLU A 110 5.74 -9.31 2.17
C GLU A 110 6.05 -10.81 2.30
N TYR A 111 5.78 -11.60 1.25
CA TYR A 111 6.09 -13.02 1.25
C TYR A 111 7.60 -13.26 1.37
N LYS A 112 8.42 -12.45 0.67
CA LYS A 112 9.88 -12.56 0.73
C LYS A 112 10.41 -12.18 2.12
N ALA A 113 9.85 -11.17 2.77
CA ALA A 113 10.20 -10.81 4.13
C ALA A 113 9.85 -11.91 5.13
N TRP A 114 8.66 -12.50 5.04
CA TRP A 114 8.29 -13.68 5.85
C TRP A 114 9.16 -14.91 5.54
N LYS A 115 9.64 -15.08 4.31
CA LYS A 115 10.60 -16.16 4.01
C LYS A 115 11.94 -15.92 4.70
N ASN A 116 12.44 -14.68 4.70
CA ASN A 116 13.67 -14.31 5.40
C ASN A 116 13.52 -14.44 6.92
N ALA A 117 12.39 -13.98 7.48
CA ALA A 117 12.08 -14.09 8.90
C ALA A 117 12.13 -15.54 9.38
N SER A 118 11.58 -16.48 8.61
CA SER A 118 11.62 -17.90 8.96
C SER A 118 13.05 -18.43 9.05
N LYS A 119 13.93 -17.98 8.15
CA LYS A 119 15.36 -18.33 8.18
C LYS A 119 16.03 -17.76 9.43
N ILE A 120 15.81 -16.47 9.71
CA ILE A 120 16.39 -15.77 10.88
C ILE A 120 15.92 -16.44 12.18
N CYS A 121 14.63 -16.70 12.34
CA CYS A 121 14.11 -17.35 13.54
C CYS A 121 14.60 -18.80 13.71
N LYS A 122 14.96 -19.50 12.63
CA LYS A 122 15.62 -20.81 12.72
C LYS A 122 17.08 -20.68 13.19
N GLU A 123 17.82 -19.72 12.65
CA GLU A 123 19.21 -19.44 13.04
C GLU A 123 19.31 -19.08 14.52
N GLU A 124 18.37 -18.27 15.03
CA GLU A 124 18.32 -17.86 16.45
C GLU A 124 17.66 -18.92 17.38
N GLN A 125 17.32 -20.09 16.83
CA GLN A 125 16.66 -21.19 17.53
C GLN A 125 15.34 -20.79 18.21
N ILE A 126 14.61 -19.85 17.61
CA ILE A 126 13.29 -19.40 18.07
C ILE A 126 12.20 -20.38 17.62
N LEU A 127 12.35 -20.97 16.43
CA LEU A 127 11.45 -21.99 15.88
C LEU A 127 11.87 -23.41 16.29
N ASN A 128 12.21 -23.60 17.57
CA ASN A 128 12.76 -24.87 18.10
C ASN A 128 11.69 -25.88 18.55
N SER A 129 10.42 -25.47 18.66
CA SER A 129 9.30 -26.33 19.07
C SER A 129 8.19 -26.36 18.02
N LEU A 130 7.36 -27.40 18.05
CA LEU A 130 6.19 -27.51 17.16
C LEU A 130 5.22 -26.33 17.36
N GLU A 131 5.02 -25.92 18.61
CA GLU A 131 4.15 -24.79 18.98
C GLU A 131 4.66 -23.47 18.40
N ALA A 132 5.95 -23.18 18.52
CA ALA A 132 6.55 -21.98 17.94
C ALA A 132 6.44 -21.96 16.40
N ASN A 133 6.60 -23.12 15.76
CA ASN A 133 6.42 -23.25 14.31
C ASN A 133 4.97 -23.01 13.88
N HIS A 134 4.00 -23.57 14.60
CA HIS A 134 2.57 -23.33 14.34
C HIS A 134 2.18 -21.86 14.56
N SER A 135 2.64 -21.25 15.66
CA SER A 135 2.40 -19.84 15.95
C SER A 135 2.98 -18.92 14.87
N TYR A 136 4.21 -19.21 14.41
CA TYR A 136 4.84 -18.48 13.31
C TYR A 136 4.04 -18.56 12.01
N GLU A 137 3.64 -19.76 11.59
CA GLU A 137 2.86 -19.92 10.37
C GLU A 137 1.48 -19.28 10.48
N TYR A 138 0.82 -19.38 11.64
CA TYR A 138 -0.44 -18.67 11.89
C TYR A 138 -0.27 -17.15 11.72
N ARG A 139 0.75 -16.57 12.37
CA ARG A 139 1.04 -15.13 12.31
C ARG A 139 1.34 -14.65 10.89
N LYS A 140 2.16 -15.40 10.16
CA LYS A 140 2.48 -15.16 8.75
C LYS A 140 1.23 -15.21 7.86
N GLN A 141 0.40 -16.24 8.01
CA GLN A 141 -0.83 -16.37 7.23
C GLN A 141 -1.82 -15.24 7.53
N PHE A 142 -1.99 -14.90 8.81
CA PHE A 142 -2.81 -13.77 9.24
C PHE A 142 -2.35 -12.46 8.57
N ALA A 143 -1.05 -12.15 8.65
CA ALA A 143 -0.50 -10.95 8.03
C ALA A 143 -0.73 -10.92 6.51
N LEU A 144 -0.42 -12.01 5.80
CA LEU A 144 -0.62 -12.10 4.35
C LEU A 144 -2.10 -12.00 3.96
N GLN A 145 -3.01 -12.58 4.74
CA GLN A 145 -4.45 -12.49 4.51
C GLN A 145 -4.96 -11.05 4.60
N THR A 146 -4.42 -10.22 5.51
CA THR A 146 -4.75 -8.79 5.59
C THR A 146 -4.44 -8.09 4.27
N TYR A 147 -3.24 -8.29 3.71
CA TYR A 147 -2.89 -7.75 2.40
C TYR A 147 -3.83 -8.30 1.30
N TRP A 148 -4.08 -9.61 1.25
CA TRP A 148 -4.99 -10.18 0.25
C TRP A 148 -6.43 -9.63 0.35
N SER A 149 -6.91 -9.38 1.55
CA SER A 149 -8.23 -8.77 1.78
C SER A 149 -8.28 -7.33 1.27
N GLU A 150 -7.27 -6.53 1.60
CA GLU A 150 -7.10 -5.17 1.05
C GLU A 150 -7.08 -5.17 -0.48
N TYR A 151 -6.36 -6.11 -1.09
CA TYR A 151 -6.31 -6.24 -2.55
C TYR A 151 -7.68 -6.50 -3.16
N LYS A 152 -8.38 -7.52 -2.64
CA LYS A 152 -9.70 -7.91 -3.14
C LYS A 152 -10.66 -6.74 -3.03
N ASN A 153 -10.67 -6.05 -1.89
CA ASN A 153 -11.53 -4.89 -1.67
C ASN A 153 -11.23 -3.75 -2.66
N ASN A 154 -9.95 -3.45 -2.90
CA ASN A 154 -9.56 -2.43 -3.89
C ASN A 154 -9.93 -2.84 -5.32
N MET A 155 -9.75 -4.11 -5.68
CA MET A 155 -10.10 -4.64 -6.99
C MET A 155 -11.61 -4.59 -7.24
N PHE A 156 -12.41 -5.09 -6.29
CA PHE A 156 -13.88 -5.01 -6.38
C PHE A 156 -14.38 -3.57 -6.37
N GLY A 157 -13.76 -2.70 -5.56
CA GLY A 157 -14.06 -1.27 -5.55
C GLY A 157 -13.82 -0.62 -6.91
N THR A 158 -12.69 -0.93 -7.55
CA THR A 158 -12.34 -0.38 -8.87
C THR A 158 -13.27 -0.92 -9.97
N LEU A 159 -13.59 -2.22 -9.94
CA LEU A 159 -14.54 -2.81 -10.88
C LEU A 159 -15.94 -2.19 -10.72
N LYS A 160 -16.40 -2.05 -9.47
CA LYS A 160 -17.67 -1.39 -9.15
C LYS A 160 -17.69 0.04 -9.67
N TRP A 161 -16.59 0.77 -9.51
CA TRP A 161 -16.46 2.13 -10.02
C TRP A 161 -16.58 2.18 -11.56
N PHE A 162 -15.91 1.30 -12.30
CA PHE A 162 -16.05 1.23 -13.76
C PHE A 162 -17.50 0.96 -14.20
N VAL A 163 -18.14 -0.04 -13.60
CA VAL A 163 -19.53 -0.40 -13.93
C VAL A 163 -20.49 0.73 -13.57
N SER A 164 -20.37 1.31 -12.38
CA SER A 164 -21.20 2.44 -11.95
C SER A 164 -21.01 3.67 -12.84
N THR A 165 -19.78 3.95 -13.28
CA THR A 165 -19.49 5.06 -14.19
C THR A 165 -20.11 4.82 -15.56
N TYR A 166 -20.05 3.59 -16.08
CA TYR A 166 -20.68 3.26 -17.36
C TYR A 166 -22.22 3.39 -17.29
N ILE A 167 -22.84 2.88 -16.22
CA ILE A 167 -24.28 3.05 -15.96
C ILE A 167 -24.63 4.54 -15.88
N PHE A 168 -23.83 5.34 -15.17
CA PHE A 168 -24.02 6.78 -15.08
C PHE A 168 -23.95 7.47 -16.46
N CYS A 169 -23.04 7.07 -17.34
CA CYS A 169 -22.96 7.57 -18.71
C CYS A 169 -24.23 7.24 -19.51
N ILE A 170 -24.78 6.03 -19.37
CA ILE A 170 -26.07 5.65 -19.97
C ILE A 170 -27.18 6.60 -19.48
N LEU A 171 -27.25 6.84 -18.16
CA LEU A 171 -28.27 7.70 -17.56
C LEU A 171 -28.16 9.15 -18.06
N ILE A 172 -26.94 9.70 -18.19
CA ILE A 172 -26.74 11.04 -18.75
C ILE A 172 -27.22 11.12 -20.19
N VAL A 173 -26.80 10.18 -21.05
CA VAL A 173 -27.19 10.20 -22.48
C VAL A 173 -28.70 10.04 -22.61
N LEU A 174 -29.32 9.15 -21.82
CA LEU A 174 -30.77 8.97 -21.80
C LEU A 174 -31.48 10.25 -21.34
N PHE A 175 -30.99 10.88 -20.27
CA PHE A 175 -31.54 12.14 -19.77
C PHE A 175 -31.48 13.26 -20.81
N LEU A 176 -30.34 13.44 -21.47
CA LEU A 176 -30.17 14.45 -22.53
C LEU A 176 -31.07 14.16 -23.74
N TYR A 177 -31.17 12.89 -24.13
CA TYR A 177 -32.08 12.49 -25.20
C TYR A 177 -33.55 12.78 -24.87
N LEU A 178 -34.02 12.40 -23.68
CA LEU A 178 -35.42 12.58 -23.29
C LEU A 178 -35.78 14.06 -23.14
N THR A 179 -34.89 14.86 -22.56
CA THR A 179 -35.09 16.31 -22.43
C THR A 179 -35.10 17.00 -23.79
N TYR A 180 -34.29 16.55 -24.76
CA TYR A 180 -34.36 17.03 -26.14
C TYR A 180 -35.71 16.73 -26.78
N GLN A 181 -36.20 15.48 -26.67
CA GLN A 181 -37.51 15.08 -27.21
C GLN A 181 -38.66 15.86 -26.56
N ALA A 182 -38.52 16.22 -25.27
CA ALA A 182 -39.47 17.04 -24.54
C ALA A 182 -39.35 18.55 -24.80
N GLN A 183 -38.43 18.98 -25.68
CA GLN A 183 -38.15 20.40 -25.97
C GLN A 183 -37.73 21.21 -24.73
N ILE A 184 -37.12 20.54 -23.75
CA ILE A 184 -36.58 21.17 -22.54
C ILE A 184 -35.14 21.60 -22.81
N TYR A 185 -34.90 22.90 -22.82
CA TYR A 185 -33.57 23.48 -23.02
C TYR A 185 -32.68 23.30 -21.78
N ILE A 186 -31.47 22.73 -21.94
CA ILE A 186 -30.46 22.63 -20.88
C ILE A 186 -29.33 23.64 -21.17
N PRO A 187 -29.30 24.81 -20.49
CA PRO A 187 -28.22 25.78 -20.62
C PRO A 187 -26.91 25.09 -20.20
N LEU A 188 -25.85 25.19 -21.01
CA LEU A 188 -24.54 24.52 -20.89
C LEU A 188 -24.40 23.13 -21.53
N LEU A 189 -25.48 22.37 -21.69
CA LEU A 189 -25.42 21.06 -22.36
C LEU A 189 -26.19 21.03 -23.68
N HIS A 190 -26.78 22.15 -24.10
CA HIS A 190 -27.64 22.22 -25.28
C HIS A 190 -27.00 21.64 -26.54
N ASP A 191 -25.75 22.01 -26.86
CA ASP A 191 -25.11 21.52 -28.10
C ASP A 191 -24.88 20.00 -28.06
N VAL A 192 -24.56 19.47 -26.88
CA VAL A 192 -24.40 18.03 -26.64
C VAL A 192 -25.77 17.33 -26.66
N GLN A 193 -26.77 17.97 -26.09
CA GLN A 193 -28.16 17.53 -26.05
C GLN A 193 -28.74 17.41 -27.46
N GLU A 194 -28.54 18.42 -28.31
CA GLU A 194 -28.95 18.44 -29.72
C GLU A 194 -28.22 17.37 -30.54
N ALA A 195 -26.91 17.22 -30.35
CA ALA A 195 -26.12 16.19 -31.01
C ALA A 195 -26.59 14.76 -30.64
N ILE A 196 -26.92 14.52 -29.37
CA ILE A 196 -27.49 13.24 -28.90
C ILE A 196 -28.92 13.05 -29.42
N GLY A 197 -29.72 14.12 -29.43
CA GLY A 197 -31.12 14.14 -29.83
C GLY A 197 -31.34 13.79 -31.30
N THR A 198 -30.47 14.28 -32.18
CA THR A 198 -30.52 14.10 -33.63
C THR A 198 -29.79 12.85 -34.14
N SER A 199 -28.90 12.27 -33.33
CA SER A 199 -28.10 11.10 -33.74
C SER A 199 -28.82 9.76 -33.58
N GLY A 200 -28.59 8.86 -34.53
CA GLY A 200 -28.97 7.45 -34.45
C GLY A 200 -28.02 6.58 -33.62
N ASN A 201 -26.80 7.06 -33.32
CA ASN A 201 -25.77 6.27 -32.61
C ASN A 201 -25.54 6.75 -31.17
N ARG A 202 -26.54 6.53 -30.31
CA ARG A 202 -26.49 6.95 -28.90
C ARG A 202 -25.49 6.14 -28.07
N THR A 203 -25.27 4.87 -28.42
CA THR A 203 -24.22 4.03 -27.83
C THR A 203 -22.83 4.65 -28.04
N GLY A 204 -22.59 5.26 -29.19
CA GLY A 204 -21.35 6.01 -29.47
C GLY A 204 -21.10 7.11 -28.44
N PHE A 205 -22.13 7.92 -28.12
CA PHE A 205 -22.02 8.97 -27.11
C PHE A 205 -21.77 8.43 -25.70
N VAL A 206 -22.44 7.35 -25.30
CA VAL A 206 -22.19 6.68 -24.02
C VAL A 206 -20.72 6.27 -23.91
N ASN A 207 -20.18 5.65 -24.96
CA ASN A 207 -18.80 5.20 -25.00
C ASN A 207 -17.82 6.38 -24.97
N SER A 208 -18.06 7.45 -25.73
CA SER A 208 -17.19 8.62 -25.73
C SER A 208 -17.15 9.33 -24.38
N ILE A 209 -18.31 9.52 -23.74
CA ILE A 209 -18.39 10.14 -22.40
C ILE A 209 -17.69 9.25 -21.38
N TYR A 210 -17.93 7.93 -21.43
CA TYR A 210 -17.25 6.97 -20.56
C TYR A 210 -15.73 7.00 -20.74
N THR A 211 -15.23 6.96 -21.97
CA THR A 211 -13.80 7.08 -22.26
C THR A 211 -13.22 8.38 -21.72
N LEU A 212 -13.93 9.51 -21.87
CA LEU A 212 -13.50 10.80 -21.32
C LEU A 212 -13.37 10.75 -19.80
N PHE A 213 -14.32 10.14 -19.09
CA PHE A 213 -14.23 9.93 -17.63
C PHE A 213 -13.00 9.09 -17.26
N ILE A 214 -12.75 7.99 -17.97
CA ILE A 214 -11.59 7.12 -17.70
C ILE A 214 -10.28 7.88 -17.92
N VAL A 215 -10.13 8.55 -19.06
CA VAL A 215 -8.91 9.31 -19.40
C VAL A 215 -8.68 10.44 -18.39
N THR A 216 -9.72 11.19 -18.04
CA THR A 216 -9.61 12.27 -17.04
C THR A 216 -9.15 11.73 -15.69
N MET A 217 -9.72 10.61 -15.25
CA MET A 217 -9.30 9.96 -14.01
C MET A 217 -7.84 9.48 -14.08
N LEU A 218 -7.43 8.85 -15.18
CA LEU A 218 -6.04 8.42 -15.37
C LEU A 218 -5.06 9.60 -15.32
N ILE A 219 -5.40 10.73 -15.94
CA ILE A 219 -4.60 11.95 -15.89
C ILE A 219 -4.51 12.49 -14.46
N LEU A 220 -5.63 12.59 -13.74
CA LEU A 220 -5.64 13.06 -12.35
C LEU A 220 -4.80 12.17 -11.43
N GLU A 221 -4.92 10.85 -11.60
CA GLU A 221 -4.16 9.87 -10.82
C GLU A 221 -2.66 9.90 -11.16
N LEU A 222 -2.31 10.13 -12.42
CA LEU A 222 -0.92 10.34 -12.86
C LEU A 222 -0.35 11.65 -12.29
N MET A 223 -1.12 12.73 -12.30
CA MET A 223 -0.71 14.01 -11.69
C MET A 223 -0.47 13.85 -10.20
N LYS A 224 -1.36 13.17 -9.47
CA LYS A 224 -1.16 12.85 -8.05
C LYS A 224 0.11 12.04 -7.82
N LEU A 225 0.40 11.07 -8.70
CA LEU A 225 1.62 10.28 -8.63
C LEU A 225 2.87 11.14 -8.79
N ILE A 226 2.91 12.00 -9.82
CA ILE A 226 4.04 12.90 -10.08
C ILE A 226 4.24 13.86 -8.90
N ILE A 227 3.16 14.47 -8.41
CA ILE A 227 3.19 15.35 -7.24
C ILE A 227 3.75 14.59 -6.03
N ASN A 228 3.26 13.37 -5.76
CA ASN A 228 3.73 12.58 -4.63
C ASN A 228 5.21 12.22 -4.74
N ILE A 229 5.71 11.85 -5.93
CA ILE A 229 7.14 11.58 -6.16
C ILE A 229 7.99 12.81 -5.82
N ASN A 230 7.56 13.99 -6.27
CA ASN A 230 8.27 15.25 -5.99
C ASN A 230 8.21 15.64 -4.50
N PHE A 231 7.23 15.13 -3.73
CA PHE A 231 7.12 15.36 -2.29
C PHE A 231 7.75 14.25 -1.44
N THR A 232 7.90 13.01 -1.94
CA THR A 232 8.54 11.91 -1.22
C THR A 232 10.07 11.98 -1.25
N GLU A 233 10.66 12.72 -2.22
CA GLU A 233 12.06 13.16 -2.11
C GLU A 233 12.32 14.03 -0.86
N TYR A 234 11.27 14.53 -0.20
CA TYR A 234 11.35 15.39 0.99
C TYR A 234 10.57 14.87 2.20
N LYS A 235 10.59 13.55 2.43
CA LYS A 235 10.01 12.95 3.64
C LYS A 235 10.99 12.05 4.38
N GLY A 236 12.03 12.67 4.94
CA GLY A 236 12.51 12.20 6.23
C GLY A 236 11.36 12.36 7.23
N THR A 237 10.86 11.25 7.79
CA THR A 237 10.11 11.31 9.05
C THR A 237 11.05 11.84 10.11
N VAL A 238 11.11 13.17 10.25
CA VAL A 238 11.64 13.80 11.46
C VAL A 238 10.71 13.35 12.56
N PHE A 239 11.14 12.35 13.35
CA PHE A 239 10.55 12.11 14.66
C PHE A 239 10.84 13.36 15.48
N GLY A 240 9.96 14.35 15.34
CA GLY A 240 10.00 15.58 16.12
C GLY A 240 9.85 15.18 17.56
N ASN A 241 10.97 15.21 18.28
CA ASN A 241 11.03 15.02 19.71
C ASN A 241 10.39 16.27 20.35
N LYS A 242 9.06 16.39 20.26
CA LYS A 242 8.32 17.40 21.03
C LYS A 242 8.25 16.90 22.47
N ARG A 243 9.35 17.09 23.20
CA ARG A 243 9.29 17.29 24.64
C ARG A 243 8.52 18.59 24.88
N LYS A 244 7.34 18.49 25.47
CA LYS A 244 6.78 19.53 26.33
C LYS A 244 6.72 18.95 27.74
#